data_AF-A0A7V2TV49-F1
#
_entry.id   AF-A0A7V2TV49-F1
#
_cell.length_a   1.000
_cell.length_b   1.000
_cell.length_c   1.000
_cell.angle_alpha   90.00
_cell.angle_beta   90.00
_cell.angle_gamma   90.00
#
_symmetry.space_group_name_H-M   'P 1'
#
loop_
_entity.id
_entity.type
_entity.pdbx_description
1 polymer ?
#
loop_
_entity_poly.entity_id
_entity_poly.type
_entity_poly.pdbx_seq_one_letter_code
_entity_poly.pdbx_strand_id
1 'polypeptide(L)'
;IRVDGSVLLIGRKGQTLDALEYLINKIVHRDAEDKKRIVVDTENYRLRREDSLVKLARRLGEKAKRAGRPVTISPMSAHDRRIVHLALQDDKSLRTWSTGTGLYRKVVISPEKKSS
;
A
#
# COMPACT_ATOMS: atom_id res chain seq x y z
N ILE A 1 13.92 20.95 -13.33
CA ILE A 1 13.01 20.59 -14.43
C ILE A 1 11.61 20.44 -13.85
N ARG A 2 10.70 21.37 -14.14
CA ARG A 2 9.26 21.16 -13.91
C ARG A 2 8.74 20.49 -15.19
N VAL A 3 8.19 19.29 -15.06
CA VAL A 3 7.52 18.60 -16.17
C VAL A 3 6.04 18.59 -15.86
N ASP A 4 5.32 19.46 -16.57
CA ASP A 4 3.87 19.43 -16.66
C ASP A 4 3.45 18.25 -17.55
N GLY A 5 2.89 17.23 -16.92
CA GLY A 5 2.43 15.98 -17.52
C GLY A 5 1.63 15.18 -16.50
N SER A 6 0.70 15.87 -15.83
CA SER A 6 0.10 15.49 -14.56
C SER A 6 -1.16 14.63 -14.64
N VAL A 7 -1.57 14.09 -15.79
CA VAL A 7 -2.94 13.54 -15.93
C VAL A 7 -3.06 12.06 -16.29
N LEU A 8 -2.00 11.34 -16.71
CA LEU A 8 -2.14 9.92 -17.11
C LEU A 8 -1.25 8.88 -16.40
N LEU A 9 -0.52 9.28 -15.36
CA LEU A 9 0.38 8.39 -14.58
C LEU A 9 -0.06 8.23 -13.12
N ILE A 10 -1.30 8.62 -12.78
CA ILE A 10 -1.87 8.55 -11.43
C ILE A 10 -2.43 7.14 -11.12
N GLY A 11 -2.06 6.13 -11.90
CA GLY A 11 -2.56 4.77 -11.74
C GLY A 11 -2.07 4.05 -10.48
N ARG A 12 -0.81 4.20 -10.08
CA ARG A 12 -0.24 3.43 -8.95
C ARG A 12 0.94 4.15 -8.29
N LYS A 13 0.64 5.09 -7.39
CA LYS A 13 1.64 5.92 -6.66
C LYS A 13 2.76 5.14 -5.93
N GLY A 14 2.68 3.81 -5.79
CA GLY A 14 3.77 2.95 -5.28
C GLY A 14 4.64 2.34 -6.39
N GLN A 15 4.02 1.70 -7.39
CA GLN A 15 4.75 0.99 -8.46
C GLN A 15 5.61 1.93 -9.32
N THR A 16 5.19 3.18 -9.53
CA THR A 16 5.96 4.15 -10.32
C THR A 16 7.21 4.62 -9.58
N LEU A 17 7.15 4.75 -8.25
CA LEU A 17 8.30 5.15 -7.47
C LEU A 17 9.31 4.01 -7.35
N ASP A 18 8.85 2.77 -7.15
CA ASP A 18 9.73 1.59 -7.12
C ASP A 18 10.43 1.38 -8.49
N ALA A 19 9.70 1.55 -9.60
CA ALA A 19 10.28 1.46 -10.94
C ALA A 19 11.27 2.59 -11.22
N LEU A 20 10.96 3.81 -10.77
CA LEU A 20 11.86 4.95 -10.89
C LEU A 20 13.12 4.78 -10.03
N GLU A 21 12.97 4.32 -8.78
CA GLU A 21 14.09 3.97 -7.90
C GLU A 21 14.98 2.90 -8.53
N TYR A 22 14.39 1.84 -9.09
CA TYR A 22 15.11 0.78 -9.78
C TYR A 22 15.91 1.32 -10.98
N LEU A 23 15.29 2.15 -11.82
CA LEU A 23 15.94 2.74 -12.99
C LEU A 23 17.06 3.71 -12.60
N ILE A 24 16.84 4.57 -11.61
CA ILE A 24 17.85 5.49 -11.10
C ILE A 24 19.05 4.71 -10.56
N ASN A 25 18.82 3.71 -9.71
CA ASN A 25 19.90 2.85 -9.22
C ASN A 25 20.64 2.18 -10.38
N LYS A 26 19.93 1.64 -11.38
CA LYS A 26 20.56 0.94 -12.50
C LYS A 26 21.40 1.86 -13.40
N ILE A 27 20.99 3.11 -13.59
CA ILE A 27 21.73 4.11 -14.38
C ILE A 27 22.98 4.58 -13.62
N VAL A 28 22.83 4.87 -12.32
CA VAL A 28 23.93 5.34 -11.46
C VAL A 28 25.04 4.29 -11.31
N HIS A 29 24.69 3.00 -11.29
CA HIS A 29 25.64 1.91 -11.16
C HIS A 29 26.19 1.39 -12.50
N ARG A 30 25.86 2.02 -13.65
CA ARG A 30 26.30 1.55 -14.97
C ARG A 30 27.75 1.94 -15.30
N ASP A 31 28.21 3.13 -14.89
CA ASP A 31 29.51 3.70 -15.32
C ASP A 31 30.36 4.29 -14.17
N ALA A 32 30.13 3.86 -12.92
CA ALA A 32 30.88 4.40 -11.77
C ALA A 32 32.00 3.44 -11.32
N GLU A 33 33.26 3.79 -11.56
CA GLU A 33 34.43 3.15 -10.93
C GLU A 33 34.44 3.37 -9.41
N ASP A 34 33.81 4.46 -8.93
CA ASP A 34 33.57 4.73 -7.51
C ASP A 34 32.11 4.50 -7.13
N LYS A 35 31.85 3.44 -6.36
CA LYS A 35 30.52 3.03 -5.86
C LYS A 35 29.96 4.05 -4.86
N LYS A 36 29.48 5.22 -5.31
CA LYS A 36 28.68 6.12 -4.47
C LYS A 36 27.24 5.64 -4.42
N ARG A 37 26.83 5.12 -3.27
CA ARG A 37 25.46 4.68 -2.98
C ARG A 37 24.53 5.90 -2.94
N ILE A 38 23.78 6.15 -4.02
CA ILE A 38 22.71 7.15 -4.01
C ILE A 38 21.51 6.54 -3.29
N VAL A 39 21.28 6.97 -2.05
CA VAL A 39 20.05 6.67 -1.31
C VAL A 39 18.96 7.60 -1.83
N VAL A 40 18.12 7.12 -2.74
CA VAL A 40 16.82 7.74 -2.99
C VAL A 40 16.07 7.63 -1.66
N ASP A 41 15.58 8.74 -1.09
CA ASP A 41 14.91 8.80 0.23
C ASP A 41 13.58 8.01 0.23
N THR A 42 13.70 6.69 0.17
CA THR A 42 12.62 5.71 0.06
C THR A 42 12.12 5.31 1.43
N GLU A 43 12.95 5.43 2.47
CA GLU A 43 12.57 5.21 3.87
C GLU A 43 11.44 6.15 4.29
N ASN A 44 11.57 7.46 4.02
CA ASN A 44 10.51 8.41 4.37
C ASN A 44 9.23 8.23 3.53
N TYR A 45 9.34 7.69 2.32
CA TYR A 45 8.16 7.32 1.53
C TYR A 45 7.48 6.06 2.09
N ARG A 46 8.25 5.00 2.37
CA ARG A 46 7.76 3.73 2.91
C ARG A 46 7.04 3.95 4.23
N LEU A 47 7.64 4.72 5.14
CA LEU A 47 7.03 5.10 6.41
C LEU A 47 5.71 5.87 6.22
N ARG A 48 5.70 6.88 5.34
CA ARG A 48 4.48 7.64 5.03
C ARG A 48 3.39 6.78 4.39
N ARG A 49 3.78 5.82 3.55
CA ARG A 49 2.86 4.88 2.89
C ARG A 49 2.25 3.93 3.91
N GLU A 50 3.07 3.37 4.79
CA GLU A 50 2.61 2.50 5.87
C GLU A 50 1.64 3.22 6.80
N ASP A 51 2.01 4.41 7.30
CA ASP A 51 1.12 5.24 8.14
C ASP A 51 -0.21 5.55 7.43
N SER A 52 -0.16 5.88 6.14
CA SER A 52 -1.37 6.11 5.34
C SER A 52 -2.26 4.87 5.23
N LEU A 53 -1.66 3.68 5.08
CA LEU A 53 -2.39 2.41 5.00
C LEU A 53 -2.99 2.03 6.35
N VAL A 54 -2.28 2.24 7.45
CA VAL A 54 -2.80 2.01 8.81
C VAL A 54 -4.00 2.92 9.09
N LYS A 55 -3.89 4.22 8.78
CA LYS A 55 -5.00 5.18 8.91
C LYS A 55 -6.20 4.80 8.05
N LEU A 56 -5.95 4.39 6.80
CA LEU A 56 -7.00 3.91 5.90
C LEU A 56 -7.70 2.67 6.47
N ALA A 57 -6.93 1.67 6.93
CA ALA A 57 -7.45 0.42 7.46
C ALA A 57 -8.38 0.69 8.66
N ARG A 58 -7.91 1.47 9.65
CA ARG A 58 -8.71 1.83 10.83
C ARG A 58 -10.01 2.55 10.47
N ARG A 59 -9.94 3.56 9.59
CA ARG A 59 -11.13 4.30 9.12
C ARG A 59 -12.15 3.39 8.44
N LEU A 60 -11.69 2.46 7.61
CA LEU A 60 -12.57 1.54 6.90
C LEU A 60 -13.09 0.41 7.81
N GLY A 61 -12.32 0.00 8.82
CA GLY A 61 -12.79 -0.86 9.89
C GLY A 61 -13.96 -0.25 10.63
N GLU A 62 -13.83 1.00 11.11
CA GLU A 62 -14.94 1.72 11.76
C GLU A 62 -16.15 1.92 10.84
N LYS A 63 -15.91 2.14 9.53
CA LYS A 63 -17.00 2.18 8.55
C LYS A 63 -17.70 0.84 8.43
N ALA A 64 -16.95 -0.27 8.37
CA ALA A 64 -17.51 -1.61 8.27
C ALA A 64 -18.37 -1.94 9.50
N LYS A 65 -17.88 -1.66 10.71
CA LYS A 65 -18.63 -1.85 11.96
C LYS A 65 -19.94 -1.06 11.96
N ARG A 66 -19.86 0.25 11.72
CA ARG A 66 -21.04 1.13 11.72
C ARG A 66 -22.07 0.74 10.66
N ALA A 67 -21.60 0.32 9.49
CA ALA A 67 -22.49 -0.07 8.40
C ALA A 67 -22.99 -1.51 8.50
N GLY A 68 -22.46 -2.31 9.42
CA GLY A 68 -22.79 -3.74 9.56
C GLY A 68 -22.46 -4.58 8.32
N ARG A 69 -21.63 -4.08 7.39
CA ARG A 69 -21.38 -4.73 6.09
C ARG A 69 -19.92 -4.66 5.68
N PRO A 70 -19.45 -5.61 4.84
CA PRO A 70 -18.08 -5.61 4.35
C PRO A 70 -17.72 -4.37 3.53
N VAL A 71 -16.46 -3.96 3.63
CA VAL A 71 -15.83 -2.90 2.85
C VAL A 71 -14.61 -3.48 2.14
N THR A 72 -14.45 -3.15 0.86
CA THR A 72 -13.32 -3.61 0.05
C THR A 72 -12.35 -2.46 -0.19
N ILE A 73 -11.05 -2.73 -0.04
CA ILE A 73 -9.99 -1.79 -0.42
C ILE A 73 -9.51 -2.15 -1.81
N SER A 74 -9.16 -1.15 -2.64
CA SER A 74 -8.60 -1.37 -3.98
C SER A 74 -7.40 -2.33 -3.97
N PRO A 75 -7.13 -3.03 -5.10
CA PRO A 75 -5.99 -3.93 -5.20
C PRO A 75 -4.66 -3.28 -4.82
N MET A 76 -3.79 -4.03 -4.13
CA MET A 76 -2.52 -3.54 -3.62
C MET A 76 -1.48 -4.67 -3.50
N SER A 77 -0.21 -4.31 -3.31
CA SER A 77 0.90 -5.26 -3.18
C SER A 77 0.70 -6.21 -1.99
N ALA A 78 1.35 -7.37 -1.99
CA ALA A 78 1.29 -8.28 -0.84
C ALA A 78 1.75 -7.61 0.47
N HIS A 79 2.75 -6.74 0.39
CA HIS A 79 3.25 -5.93 1.50
C HIS A 79 2.17 -4.99 2.04
N ASP A 80 1.54 -4.20 1.18
CA ASP A 80 0.47 -3.27 1.58
C ASP A 80 -0.72 -4.02 2.20
N ARG A 81 -1.08 -5.19 1.65
CA ARG A 81 -2.14 -6.04 2.23
C ARG A 81 -1.77 -6.50 3.64
N ARG A 82 -0.52 -6.92 3.86
CA ARG A 82 -0.03 -7.31 5.19
C ARG A 82 -0.15 -6.17 6.19
N ILE A 83 0.21 -4.94 5.81
CA ILE A 83 0.05 -3.76 6.68
C ILE A 83 -1.42 -3.59 7.09
N VAL A 84 -2.35 -3.68 6.14
CA VAL A 84 -3.78 -3.57 6.44
C VAL A 84 -4.26 -4.66 7.38
N HIS A 85 -3.83 -5.92 7.16
CA HIS A 85 -4.19 -7.04 8.01
C HIS A 85 -3.66 -6.84 9.44
N LEU A 86 -2.39 -6.48 9.60
CA LEU A 86 -1.78 -6.23 10.91
C LEU A 86 -2.40 -5.03 11.63
N ALA A 87 -2.73 -3.96 10.90
CA ALA A 87 -3.36 -2.76 11.47
C ALA A 87 -4.72 -3.03 12.14
N LEU A 88 -5.38 -4.15 11.81
CA LEU A 88 -6.70 -4.53 12.31
C LEU A 88 -6.69 -5.86 13.09
N GLN A 89 -5.52 -6.49 13.29
CA GLN A 89 -5.43 -7.86 13.83
C GLN A 89 -5.99 -8.00 15.25
N ASP A 90 -5.84 -6.94 16.07
CA ASP A 90 -6.23 -6.96 17.48
C ASP A 90 -7.71 -6.58 17.69
N ASP A 91 -8.40 -6.16 16.63
CA ASP A 91 -9.79 -5.78 16.66
C ASP A 91 -10.70 -6.98 16.43
N LYS A 92 -11.09 -7.64 17.53
CA LYS A 92 -11.97 -8.82 17.53
C LYS A 92 -13.37 -8.59 16.94
N SER A 93 -13.77 -7.32 16.73
CA SER A 93 -15.04 -6.99 16.09
C SER A 93 -14.96 -6.97 14.57
N LEU A 94 -13.76 -7.17 14.01
CA LEU A 94 -13.49 -7.20 12.59
C LEU A 94 -12.80 -8.50 12.19
N ARG A 95 -13.03 -8.89 10.94
CA ARG A 95 -12.25 -9.90 10.22
C ARG A 95 -11.78 -9.35 8.90
N THR A 96 -10.61 -9.82 8.47
CA THR A 96 -10.00 -9.38 7.22
C THR A 96 -9.53 -10.56 6.38
N TRP A 97 -9.71 -10.49 5.07
CA TRP A 97 -9.15 -11.50 4.14
C TRP A 97 -8.80 -10.88 2.80
N SER A 98 -7.90 -11.53 2.08
CA SER A 98 -7.54 -11.14 0.72
C SER A 98 -8.33 -11.97 -0.31
N THR A 99 -8.90 -11.33 -1.32
CA THR A 99 -9.62 -11.99 -2.43
C THR A 99 -9.10 -11.51 -3.80
N GLY A 100 -9.29 -12.32 -4.85
CA GLY A 100 -8.73 -12.08 -6.18
C GLY A 100 -7.31 -12.64 -6.36
N THR A 101 -6.73 -12.44 -7.54
CA THR A 101 -5.45 -13.03 -7.95
C THR A 101 -4.48 -11.97 -8.49
N GLY A 102 -3.17 -12.22 -8.33
CA GLY A 102 -2.11 -11.36 -8.84
C GLY A 102 -2.32 -9.87 -8.52
N LEU A 103 -2.28 -9.04 -9.56
CA LEU A 103 -2.42 -7.58 -9.48
C LEU A 103 -3.83 -7.12 -9.09
N TYR A 104 -4.84 -7.99 -9.16
CA TYR A 104 -6.23 -7.69 -8.80
C TYR A 104 -6.57 -8.12 -7.38
N ARG A 105 -5.60 -8.67 -6.63
CA ARG A 105 -5.82 -9.14 -5.27
C ARG A 105 -6.02 -7.95 -4.32
N LYS A 106 -7.13 -7.99 -3.60
CA LYS A 106 -7.69 -6.90 -2.77
C LYS A 106 -7.99 -7.38 -1.36
N VAL A 107 -8.08 -6.46 -0.40
CA VAL A 107 -8.44 -6.77 1.00
C VAL A 107 -9.90 -6.45 1.24
N VAL A 108 -10.60 -7.37 1.91
CA VAL A 108 -11.94 -7.17 2.42
C VAL A 108 -11.87 -7.07 3.94
N ILE A 109 -12.53 -6.06 4.49
CA ILE A 109 -12.73 -5.86 5.92
C ILE A 109 -14.22 -6.07 6.20
N SER A 110 -14.57 -6.94 7.13
CA SER A 110 -15.95 -7.24 7.50
C SER A 110 -16.11 -7.13 9.00
N PRO A 111 -17.29 -6.70 9.49
CA PRO A 111 -17.66 -6.96 10.87
C PRO A 111 -17.61 -8.46 11.14
N GLU A 112 -17.19 -8.81 12.35
CA GLU A 112 -17.31 -10.17 12.85
C GLU A 112 -18.79 -10.46 13.15
N LYS A 113 -19.26 -11.65 12.76
CA LYS A 113 -20.63 -12.05 13.11
C LYS A 113 -20.61 -12.47 14.58
N LYS A 114 -21.38 -11.81 15.44
CA LYS A 114 -21.70 -12.42 16.74
C LYS A 114 -22.45 -13.71 16.45
N SER A 115 -21.89 -14.85 16.88
CA SER A 115 -22.66 -16.07 16.99
C SER A 115 -23.75 -15.82 18.03
N SER A 116 -24.99 -15.69 17.58
CA SER A 116 -26.17 -15.74 18.44
C SER A 116 -26.37 -17.14 18.99
#